data_AF-A0A2A5AUM7-F1
#
_entry.id   AF-A0A2A5AUM7-F1
#
_cell.length_a   1.000
_cell.length_b   1.000
_cell.length_c   1.000
_cell.angle_alpha   90.00
_cell.angle_beta   90.00
_cell.angle_gamma   90.00
#
_symmetry.space_group_name_H-M   'P 1'
#
loop_
_entity.id
_entity.type
_entity.pdbx_description
1 polymer ?
#
loop_
_entity_poly.entity_id
_entity_poly.type
_entity_poly.pdbx_seq_one_letter_code
_entity_poly.pdbx_strand_id
1 'polypeptide(L)'
;MKKPDNIYLVELIGIFGIIASLLFVGAQLVLDRNIAYSTAFHDRSALLVENSTGMRDNYEYVQQRARALEKSKPSWWNSDIELYVAQNELSMEDVVRLNIQASIYLQITDNNYYQYELGLIDEATWEGLRTGFSGNLRYPISKARIVGAMYLRPSMKKMVEELVAEIEESTPAGT
;
A
#
# COMPACT_ATOMS: atom_id res chain seq x y z
N MET A 1 -44.04 -49.55 18.24
CA MET A 1 -42.72 -49.27 18.85
C MET A 1 -42.43 -47.78 18.72
N LYS A 2 -42.29 -47.03 19.81
CA LYS A 2 -41.77 -45.64 19.75
C LYS A 2 -40.29 -45.73 19.35
N LYS A 3 -39.87 -45.00 18.31
CA LYS A 3 -38.43 -44.80 18.04
C LYS A 3 -37.83 -44.19 19.32
N PRO A 4 -36.70 -44.70 19.84
CA PRO A 4 -36.06 -44.08 20.99
C PRO A 4 -35.71 -42.62 20.63
N ASP A 5 -36.10 -41.68 21.49
CA ASP A 5 -35.96 -40.22 21.28
C ASP A 5 -34.53 -39.80 20.92
N ASN A 6 -33.54 -40.64 21.25
CA ASN A 6 -32.13 -40.45 20.94
C ASN A 6 -31.79 -40.52 19.43
N ILE A 7 -32.59 -41.18 18.60
CA ILE A 7 -32.33 -41.25 17.14
C ILE A 7 -32.47 -39.88 16.49
N TYR A 8 -33.50 -39.13 16.87
CA TYR A 8 -33.70 -37.77 16.36
C TYR A 8 -32.59 -36.81 16.79
N LEU A 9 -32.05 -36.99 18.00
CA LEU A 9 -30.90 -36.23 18.48
C LEU A 9 -29.65 -36.52 17.64
N VAL A 10 -29.38 -37.80 17.35
CA VAL A 10 -28.24 -38.22 16.53
C VAL A 10 -28.37 -37.72 15.09
N GLU A 11 -29.56 -37.81 14.49
CA GLU A 11 -29.84 -37.29 13.15
C GLU A 11 -29.64 -35.76 13.09
N LEU A 12 -30.11 -35.03 14.10
CA LEU A 12 -29.93 -33.58 14.20
C LEU A 12 -28.44 -33.20 14.30
N ILE A 13 -27.69 -33.89 15.17
CA ILE A 13 -26.23 -33.68 15.29
C ILE A 13 -25.53 -34.00 13.96
N GLY A 14 -25.96 -35.05 13.25
CA GLY A 14 -25.42 -35.39 11.92
C GLY A 14 -25.64 -34.29 10.89
N ILE A 15 -26.85 -33.73 10.81
CA ILE A 15 -27.16 -32.62 9.91
C ILE A 15 -26.33 -31.38 10.27
N PHE A 16 -26.25 -31.02 11.55
CA PHE A 16 -25.40 -29.90 11.99
C PHE A 16 -23.92 -30.16 11.70
N GLY A 17 -23.44 -31.39 11.83
CA GLY A 17 -22.07 -31.77 11.48
C GLY A 17 -21.77 -31.57 10.00
N ILE A 18 -22.69 -31.96 9.12
CA ILE A 18 -22.57 -31.71 7.67
C ILE A 18 -22.57 -30.21 7.38
N ILE A 19 -23.50 -29.44 7.96
CA ILE A 19 -23.56 -27.99 7.76
C ILE A 19 -22.27 -27.31 8.24
N ALA A 20 -21.79 -27.64 9.45
CA ALA A 20 -20.56 -27.08 9.99
C ALA A 20 -19.34 -27.41 9.12
N SER A 21 -19.27 -28.63 8.59
CA SER A 21 -18.19 -29.06 7.70
C SER A 21 -18.22 -28.30 6.36
N LEU A 22 -19.40 -28.08 5.78
CA LEU A 22 -19.55 -27.27 4.56
C LEU A 22 -19.16 -25.81 4.77
N LEU A 23 -19.52 -25.22 5.91
CA LEU A 23 -19.11 -23.86 6.27
C LEU A 23 -17.59 -23.76 6.44
N PHE A 24 -16.99 -24.75 7.10
CA PHE A 24 -15.54 -24.80 7.30
C PHE A 24 -14.78 -24.91 5.97
N VAL A 25 -15.19 -25.82 5.09
CA VAL A 25 -14.59 -25.97 3.76
C VAL A 25 -14.79 -24.69 2.93
N GLY A 26 -15.97 -24.09 2.99
CA GLY A 26 -16.25 -22.80 2.34
C GLY A 26 -15.31 -21.70 2.81
N ALA A 27 -15.05 -21.61 4.12
CA ALA A 27 -14.11 -20.65 4.69
C ALA A 27 -12.66 -20.91 4.23
N GLN A 28 -12.23 -22.18 4.19
CA GLN A 28 -10.91 -22.56 3.69
C GLN A 28 -10.71 -22.17 2.21
N LEU A 29 -11.70 -22.42 1.35
CA LEU A 29 -11.62 -22.04 -0.07
C LEU A 29 -11.50 -20.53 -0.28
N VAL A 30 -12.17 -19.72 0.56
CA VAL A 30 -12.03 -18.26 0.51
C VAL A 30 -10.63 -17.84 0.95
N LEU A 31 -10.11 -18.42 2.03
CA LEU A 31 -8.75 -18.14 2.51
C LEU A 31 -7.69 -18.50 1.47
N ASP A 32 -7.75 -19.71 0.90
CA ASP A 32 -6.79 -20.17 -0.12
C ASP A 32 -6.79 -19.25 -1.34
N ARG A 33 -7.97 -18.82 -1.77
CA ARG A 33 -8.11 -17.85 -2.87
C ARG A 33 -7.50 -16.50 -2.53
N ASN A 34 -7.73 -15.99 -1.31
CA ASN A 34 -7.16 -14.72 -0.87
C ASN A 34 -5.63 -14.79 -0.78
N ILE A 35 -5.07 -15.90 -0.29
CA ILE A 35 -3.63 -16.16 -0.27
C ILE A 35 -3.08 -16.15 -1.71
N ALA A 36 -3.73 -16.86 -2.64
CA ALA A 36 -3.30 -16.89 -4.03
C ALA A 36 -3.29 -15.51 -4.68
N TYR A 37 -4.32 -14.68 -4.44
CA TYR A 37 -4.36 -13.30 -4.94
C TYR A 37 -3.31 -12.41 -4.29
N SER A 38 -3.09 -12.56 -2.98
CA SER A 38 -2.03 -11.86 -2.25
C SER A 38 -0.65 -12.17 -2.83
N THR A 39 -0.32 -13.44 -3.02
CA THR A 39 0.95 -13.86 -3.63
C THR A 39 1.14 -13.25 -5.01
N ALA A 40 0.12 -13.34 -5.88
CA ALA A 40 0.21 -12.76 -7.22
C ALA A 40 0.38 -11.23 -7.20
N PHE A 41 -0.23 -10.53 -6.24
CA PHE A 41 -0.05 -9.09 -6.08
C PHE A 41 1.34 -8.74 -5.52
N HIS A 42 1.81 -9.53 -4.55
CA HIS A 42 3.13 -9.40 -3.95
C HIS A 42 4.23 -9.59 -5.00
N ASP A 43 4.17 -10.64 -5.82
CA ASP A 43 5.16 -10.93 -6.86
C ASP A 43 5.27 -9.77 -7.87
N ARG A 44 4.12 -9.22 -8.30
CA ARG A 44 4.09 -8.04 -9.19
C ARG A 44 4.67 -6.81 -8.51
N SER A 45 4.34 -6.60 -7.24
CA SER A 45 4.87 -5.47 -6.47
C SER A 45 6.38 -5.58 -6.27
N ALA A 46 6.89 -6.79 -6.01
CA ALA A 46 8.32 -7.06 -5.87
C ALA A 46 9.07 -6.75 -7.17
N LEU A 47 8.55 -7.19 -8.32
CA LEU A 47 9.13 -6.86 -9.64
C LEU A 47 9.16 -5.35 -9.91
N LEU A 48 8.09 -4.63 -9.54
CA LEU A 48 8.04 -3.18 -9.70
C LEU A 48 9.05 -2.46 -8.79
N VAL A 49 9.21 -2.93 -7.55
CA VAL A 49 10.20 -2.42 -6.59
C VAL A 49 11.61 -2.68 -7.09
N GLU A 50 11.90 -3.89 -7.59
CA GLU A 50 13.20 -4.25 -8.16
C GLU A 50 13.54 -3.37 -9.36
N ASN A 51 12.63 -3.23 -10.33
CA ASN A 51 12.83 -2.38 -11.49
C ASN A 51 13.02 -0.90 -11.09
N SER A 52 12.24 -0.40 -10.13
CA SER A 52 12.37 0.97 -9.62
C SER A 52 13.70 1.18 -8.90
N THR A 53 14.16 0.19 -8.14
CA THR A 53 15.47 0.23 -7.48
C THR A 53 16.60 0.22 -8.53
N GLY A 54 16.49 -0.61 -9.57
CA GLY A 54 17.42 -0.61 -10.69
C GLY A 54 17.48 0.75 -11.41
N MET A 55 16.33 1.40 -11.64
CA MET A 55 16.28 2.76 -12.20
C MET A 55 16.90 3.80 -11.27
N ARG A 56 16.65 3.70 -9.96
CA ARG A 56 17.22 4.60 -8.95
C ARG A 56 18.74 4.48 -8.93
N ASP A 57 19.28 3.28 -8.98
CA ASP A 57 20.72 3.03 -8.80
C ASP A 57 21.50 3.18 -10.13
N ASN A 58 20.80 3.20 -11.27
CA ASN A 58 21.38 3.50 -12.57
C ASN A 58 21.71 4.99 -12.71
N TYR A 59 23.01 5.30 -12.69
CA TYR A 59 23.53 6.67 -12.82
C TYR A 59 23.09 7.36 -14.11
N GLU A 60 23.20 6.71 -15.27
CA GLU A 60 22.86 7.32 -16.56
C GLU A 60 21.37 7.67 -16.64
N TYR A 61 20.51 6.78 -16.14
CA TYR A 61 19.07 7.03 -16.04
C TYR A 61 18.80 8.25 -15.16
N VAL A 62 19.36 8.29 -13.94
CA VAL A 62 19.18 9.42 -13.02
C VAL A 62 19.65 10.73 -13.63
N GLN A 63 20.83 10.75 -14.26
CA GLN A 63 21.35 11.94 -14.94
C GLN A 63 20.43 12.41 -16.07
N GLN A 64 19.94 11.50 -16.90
CA GLN A 64 19.04 11.85 -17.99
C GLN A 64 17.75 12.48 -17.46
N ARG A 65 17.18 11.90 -16.39
CA ARG A 65 15.98 12.42 -15.73
C ARG A 65 16.23 13.76 -15.05
N ALA A 66 17.38 13.95 -14.42
CA ALA A 66 17.78 15.21 -13.79
C ALA A 66 17.87 16.33 -14.84
N ARG A 67 18.56 16.08 -15.96
CA ARG A 67 18.63 17.02 -17.09
C ARG A 67 17.25 17.34 -17.68
N ALA A 68 16.32 16.39 -17.69
CA ALA A 68 14.95 16.65 -18.14
C ALA A 68 14.20 17.56 -17.13
N LEU A 69 14.38 17.32 -15.84
CA LEU A 69 13.78 18.11 -14.76
C LEU A 69 14.32 19.54 -14.68
N GLU A 70 15.55 19.78 -15.12
CA GLU A 70 16.11 21.13 -15.28
C GLU A 70 15.43 21.91 -16.41
N LYS A 71 15.09 21.22 -17.51
CA LYS A 71 14.48 21.84 -18.70
C LYS A 71 13.00 22.13 -18.52
N SER A 72 12.28 21.24 -17.85
CA SER A 72 10.84 21.38 -17.65
C SER A 72 10.42 20.74 -16.34
N LYS A 73 9.71 21.52 -15.52
CA LYS A 73 9.10 21.00 -14.30
C LYS A 73 7.84 20.18 -14.65
N PRO A 74 7.68 18.97 -14.11
CA PRO A 74 6.49 18.14 -14.31
C PRO A 74 5.29 18.69 -13.53
N SER A 75 4.09 18.18 -13.84
CA SER A 75 2.84 18.65 -13.22
C SER A 75 2.75 18.46 -11.71
N TRP A 76 3.53 17.55 -11.13
CA TRP A 76 3.60 17.34 -9.68
C TRP A 76 4.56 18.29 -8.97
N TRP A 77 5.33 19.10 -9.71
CA TRP A 77 6.24 20.09 -9.15
C TRP A 77 5.48 21.31 -8.65
N ASN A 78 5.75 21.75 -7.41
CA ASN A 78 5.06 22.87 -6.76
C ASN A 78 6.03 23.65 -5.84
N SER A 79 5.53 24.74 -5.24
CA SER A 79 6.32 25.63 -4.37
C SER A 79 6.92 24.93 -3.15
N ASP A 80 6.22 23.94 -2.58
CA ASP A 80 6.71 23.21 -1.40
C ASP A 80 7.93 22.37 -1.75
N ILE A 81 7.95 21.77 -2.94
CA ILE A 81 9.11 21.06 -3.47
C ILE A 81 10.26 22.03 -3.72
N GLU A 82 10.01 23.20 -4.30
CA GLU A 82 11.05 24.21 -4.55
C GLU A 82 11.71 24.67 -3.25
N LEU A 83 10.89 24.98 -2.24
CA LEU A 83 11.38 25.36 -0.92
C LEU A 83 12.20 24.24 -0.30
N TYR A 84 11.70 23.01 -0.33
CA TYR A 84 12.38 21.85 0.23
C TYR A 84 13.72 21.58 -0.45
N VAL A 85 13.78 21.67 -1.78
CA VAL A 85 15.00 21.50 -2.57
C VAL A 85 16.03 22.57 -2.22
N ALA A 86 15.61 23.83 -2.13
CA ALA A 86 16.49 24.94 -1.80
C ALA A 86 17.03 24.85 -0.36
N GLN A 87 16.16 24.55 0.61
CA GLN A 87 16.54 24.45 2.03
C GLN A 87 17.50 23.31 2.32
N ASN A 88 17.40 22.20 1.58
CA ASN A 88 18.22 21.01 1.77
C ASN A 88 19.35 20.90 0.74
N GLU A 89 19.58 21.94 -0.07
CA GLU A 89 20.62 22.01 -1.10
C GLU A 89 20.61 20.80 -2.05
N LEU A 90 19.42 20.29 -2.40
CA LEU A 90 19.27 19.08 -3.19
C LEU A 90 19.61 19.31 -4.66
N SER A 91 20.41 18.42 -5.24
CA SER A 91 20.61 18.37 -6.69
C SER A 91 19.36 17.82 -7.39
N MET A 92 19.24 18.07 -8.70
CA MET A 92 18.15 17.46 -9.48
C MET A 92 18.27 15.92 -9.54
N GLU A 93 19.48 15.38 -9.40
CA GLU A 93 19.69 13.93 -9.26
C GLU A 93 19.09 13.40 -7.95
N ASP A 94 19.28 14.13 -6.85
CA ASP A 94 18.69 13.78 -5.55
C ASP A 94 17.17 13.80 -5.63
N VAL A 95 16.58 14.81 -6.28
CA VAL A 95 15.13 14.90 -6.46
C VAL A 95 14.60 13.72 -7.27
N VAL A 96 15.30 13.31 -8.33
CA VAL A 96 14.93 12.12 -9.11
C VAL A 96 15.00 10.87 -8.23
N ARG A 97 16.08 10.67 -7.46
CA ARG A 97 16.23 9.51 -6.56
C ARG A 97 15.13 9.47 -5.50
N LEU A 98 14.81 10.61 -4.89
CA LEU A 98 13.72 10.74 -3.91
C LEU A 98 12.35 10.46 -4.54
N ASN A 99 12.11 10.92 -5.77
CA ASN A 99 10.88 10.65 -6.49
C ASN A 99 10.71 9.14 -6.81
N ILE A 100 11.79 8.46 -7.21
CA ILE A 100 11.78 7.01 -7.43
C ILE A 100 11.59 6.29 -6.09
N GLN A 101 12.28 6.72 -5.03
CA GLN A 101 12.14 6.17 -3.68
C GLN A 101 10.69 6.28 -3.17
N ALA A 102 10.02 7.40 -3.38
CA ALA A 102 8.61 7.56 -3.05
C ALA A 102 7.71 6.59 -3.83
N SER A 103 8.06 6.28 -5.09
CA SER A 103 7.34 5.29 -5.89
C SER A 103 7.51 3.87 -5.34
N ILE A 104 8.72 3.53 -4.88
CA ILE A 104 9.03 2.25 -4.23
C ILE A 104 8.22 2.12 -2.93
N TYR A 105 8.25 3.15 -2.07
CA TYR A 105 7.48 3.15 -0.83
C TYR A 105 5.99 2.98 -1.10
N LEU A 106 5.45 3.67 -2.11
CA LEU A 106 4.06 3.51 -2.49
C LEU A 106 3.70 2.07 -2.88
N GLN A 107 4.54 1.41 -3.68
CA GLN A 107 4.31 0.02 -4.12
C GLN A 107 4.31 -0.95 -2.93
N ILE A 108 5.26 -0.76 -2.00
CA ILE A 108 5.35 -1.57 -0.78
C ILE A 108 4.10 -1.35 0.08
N THR A 109 3.69 -0.09 0.30
CA THR A 109 2.51 0.21 1.11
C THR A 109 1.23 -0.29 0.47
N ASP A 110 1.05 -0.13 -0.84
CA ASP A 110 -0.15 -0.63 -1.53
C ASP A 110 -0.27 -2.16 -1.41
N ASN A 111 0.86 -2.88 -1.52
CA ASN A 111 0.90 -4.33 -1.27
C ASN A 111 0.53 -4.68 0.18
N ASN A 112 1.09 -3.97 1.16
CA ASN A 112 0.77 -4.22 2.57
C ASN A 112 -0.71 -3.90 2.86
N TYR A 113 -1.23 -2.80 2.32
CA TYR A 113 -2.62 -2.42 2.50
C TYR A 113 -3.57 -3.44 1.85
N TYR A 114 -3.23 -3.94 0.66
CA TYR A 114 -3.99 -5.01 0.02
C TYR A 114 -4.04 -6.30 0.88
N GLN A 115 -2.91 -6.67 1.48
CA GLN A 115 -2.84 -7.83 2.37
C GLN A 115 -3.67 -7.62 3.65
N TYR A 116 -3.67 -6.41 4.19
CA TYR A 116 -4.54 -6.02 5.30
C TYR A 116 -6.03 -6.13 4.91
N GLU A 117 -6.43 -5.62 3.74
CA GLU A 117 -7.81 -5.76 3.23
C GLU A 117 -8.25 -7.22 3.08
N LEU A 118 -7.32 -8.13 2.79
CA LEU A 118 -7.58 -9.57 2.70
C LEU A 118 -7.60 -10.28 4.07
N GLY A 119 -7.31 -9.58 5.16
CA GLY A 119 -7.21 -10.13 6.52
C GLY A 119 -5.93 -10.94 6.76
N LEU A 120 -4.90 -10.78 5.92
CA LEU A 120 -3.62 -11.49 6.02
C LEU A 120 -2.60 -10.72 6.89
N ILE A 121 -2.83 -9.43 7.13
CA ILE A 121 -2.10 -8.59 8.07
C ILE A 121 -3.10 -8.14 9.14
N ASP A 122 -2.73 -8.25 10.41
CA ASP A 122 -3.57 -7.78 11.52
C ASP A 122 -3.51 -6.26 11.70
N GLU A 123 -4.49 -5.72 12.42
CA GLU A 123 -4.63 -4.29 12.70
C GLU A 123 -3.37 -3.66 13.31
N ALA A 124 -2.78 -4.31 14.31
CA ALA A 124 -1.64 -3.74 15.03
C ALA A 124 -0.40 -3.66 14.13
N THR A 125 -0.18 -4.69 13.31
CA THR A 125 0.86 -4.69 12.28
C THR A 125 0.61 -3.62 11.22
N TRP A 126 -0.64 -3.50 10.74
CA TRP A 126 -1.01 -2.47 9.77
C TRP A 126 -0.78 -1.06 10.30
N GLU A 127 -1.19 -0.76 11.54
CA GLU A 127 -1.02 0.58 12.13
C GLU A 127 0.45 0.99 12.26
N GLY A 128 1.35 0.04 12.54
CA GLY A 128 2.79 0.28 12.52
C GLY A 128 3.30 0.68 11.12
N LEU A 129 2.86 -0.04 10.07
CA LEU A 129 3.21 0.25 8.68
C LEU A 129 2.62 1.58 8.20
N ARG A 130 1.35 1.84 8.55
CA ARG A 130 0.62 3.08 8.28
C ARG A 130 1.32 4.29 8.86
N THR A 131 1.80 4.18 10.10
CA THR A 131 2.58 5.24 10.76
C THR A 131 3.87 5.56 10.00
N GLY A 132 4.62 4.55 9.58
CA GLY A 132 5.82 4.74 8.76
C GLY A 132 5.52 5.42 7.41
N PHE A 133 4.42 5.02 6.76
CA PHE A 133 3.98 5.63 5.51
C PHE A 133 3.51 7.08 5.68
N SER A 134 2.79 7.38 6.77
CA SER A 134 2.42 8.75 7.15
C SER A 134 3.65 9.65 7.31
N GLY A 135 4.72 9.15 7.94
CA GLY A 135 6.00 9.86 8.00
C GLY A 135 6.58 10.20 6.62
N ASN A 136 6.45 9.30 5.64
CA ASN A 136 6.92 9.55 4.28
C ASN A 136 6.11 10.64 3.55
N LEU A 137 4.79 10.71 3.80
CA LEU A 137 3.90 11.72 3.24
C LEU A 137 4.18 13.14 3.75
N ARG A 138 5.00 13.31 4.79
CA ARG A 138 5.44 14.62 5.28
C ARG A 138 6.50 15.26 4.37
N TYR A 139 7.17 14.49 3.52
CA TYR A 139 8.18 15.02 2.59
C TYR A 139 7.50 15.51 1.30
N PRO A 140 7.73 16.77 0.85
CA PRO A 140 7.01 17.34 -0.30
C PRO A 140 7.12 16.53 -1.60
N ILE A 141 8.31 16.04 -1.92
CA ILE A 141 8.55 15.21 -3.12
C ILE A 141 7.75 13.90 -3.03
N SER A 142 7.76 13.24 -1.87
CA SER A 142 7.00 12.02 -1.63
C SER A 142 5.50 12.26 -1.69
N LYS A 143 5.00 13.28 -1.00
CA LYS A 143 3.58 13.67 -0.99
C LYS A 143 3.09 13.89 -2.40
N ALA A 144 3.76 14.74 -3.18
CA ALA A 144 3.38 15.05 -4.55
C ALA A 144 3.40 13.80 -5.46
N ARG A 145 4.40 12.92 -5.29
CA ARG A 145 4.52 11.69 -6.07
C ARG A 145 3.40 10.70 -5.78
N ILE A 146 3.04 10.55 -4.51
CA ILE A 146 2.05 9.60 -4.03
C ILE A 146 0.63 10.09 -4.34
N VAL A 147 0.31 11.34 -3.99
CA VAL A 147 -1.02 11.95 -4.26
C VAL A 147 -1.26 12.08 -5.76
N GLY A 148 -0.22 12.39 -6.55
CA GLY A 148 -0.30 12.49 -8.00
C GLY A 148 -0.32 11.14 -8.74
N ALA A 149 -0.25 10.01 -8.05
CA ALA A 149 -0.21 8.70 -8.69
C ALA A 149 -1.59 8.32 -9.27
N MET A 150 -1.73 8.37 -10.60
CA MET A 150 -3.01 8.10 -11.29
C MET A 150 -3.45 6.62 -11.25
N TYR A 151 -2.55 5.69 -10.92
CA TYR A 151 -2.75 4.25 -11.01
C TYR A 151 -3.02 3.58 -9.65
N LEU A 152 -3.31 4.38 -8.61
CA LEU A 152 -3.66 3.84 -7.30
C LEU A 152 -4.97 3.05 -7.35
N ARG A 153 -5.01 1.93 -6.61
CA ARG A 153 -6.27 1.24 -6.32
C ARG A 153 -7.21 2.19 -5.57
N PRO A 154 -8.54 2.15 -5.81
CA PRO A 154 -9.47 3.07 -5.16
C PRO A 154 -9.40 3.07 -3.64
N SER A 155 -9.23 1.91 -3.01
CA SER A 155 -9.09 1.81 -1.55
C SER A 155 -7.79 2.45 -1.06
N MET A 156 -6.67 2.17 -1.73
CA MET A 156 -5.38 2.79 -1.43
C MET A 156 -5.43 4.31 -1.60
N LYS A 157 -6.10 4.82 -2.64
CA LYS A 157 -6.30 6.25 -2.85
C LYS A 157 -7.05 6.89 -1.67
N LYS A 158 -8.15 6.27 -1.22
CA LYS A 158 -8.91 6.72 -0.06
C LYS A 158 -8.05 6.75 1.21
N MET A 159 -7.26 5.70 1.45
CA MET A 159 -6.35 5.61 2.59
C MET A 159 -5.28 6.71 2.58
N VAL A 160 -4.70 7.01 1.40
CA VAL A 160 -3.75 8.13 1.21
C VAL A 160 -4.43 9.48 1.50
N GLU A 161 -5.64 9.70 0.99
CA GLU A 161 -6.39 10.95 1.19
C GLU A 161 -6.69 11.18 2.68
N GLU A 162 -7.10 10.13 3.40
CA GLU A 162 -7.32 10.17 4.85
C GLU A 162 -6.03 10.51 5.61
N LEU A 163 -4.91 9.86 5.27
CA LEU A 163 -3.61 10.16 5.88
C LEU A 163 -3.15 11.59 5.63
N VAL A 164 -3.35 12.10 4.41
CA VAL A 164 -2.99 13.49 4.09
C VAL A 164 -3.80 14.46 4.92
N ALA A 165 -5.11 14.23 5.08
CA ALA A 165 -5.96 15.05 5.94
C ALA A 165 -5.50 15.03 7.40
N GLU A 166 -5.17 13.85 7.95
CA GLU A 166 -4.64 13.72 9.32
C GLU A 166 -3.31 14.48 9.53
N ILE A 167 -2.42 14.45 8.54
CA ILE A 167 -1.15 15.18 8.58
C ILE A 167 -1.40 16.70 8.60
N GLU A 168 -2.35 17.17 7.79
CA GLU A 168 -2.70 18.59 7.69
C GLU A 168 -3.41 19.10 8.95
N GLU A 169 -4.25 18.29 9.59
CA GLU A 169 -4.88 18.62 10.87
C GLU A 169 -3.88 18.62 12.05
N SER A 170 -2.88 17.73 12.02
CA SER A 170 -1.88 17.60 13.09
C SER A 170 -0.72 18.59 13.00
N THR A 171 -0.57 19.30 11.88
CA THR A 171 0.49 20.29 11.67
C THR A 171 -0.13 21.70 11.67
N PRO A 172 -0.03 22.49 12.75
CA PRO A 172 -0.64 23.81 12.78
C PRO A 172 -0.04 24.69 11.67
N ALA A 173 -0.91 25.41 10.95
CA ALA A 173 -0.52 26.34 9.91
C ALA A 173 0.35 27.47 10.49
N GLY A 174 1.66 27.37 10.32
CA GLY A 174 2.61 28.44 10.57
C GLY A 174 3.14 28.55 12.01
N THR A 175 4.41 28.17 12.17
CA THR A 175 5.36 28.83 13.08
C THR A 175 6.63 29.12 12.31
#